data_AF-A0A2V7J9A1-F1
#
_entry.id   AF-A0A2V7J9A1-F1
#
_cell.length_a   1.000
_cell.length_b   1.000
_cell.length_c   1.000
_cell.angle_alpha   90.00
_cell.angle_beta   90.00
_cell.angle_gamma   90.00
#
_symmetry.space_group_name_H-M   'P 1'
#
loop_
_entity.id
_entity.type
_entity.pdbx_description
1 polymer ?
#
loop_
_entity_poly.entity_id
_entity_poly.type
_entity_poly.pdbx_seq_one_letter_code
_entity_poly.pdbx_strand_id
1 'polypeptide(L)'
;MAGSGGAMLQVRVAHLGLDRTTNTPVVILQENDGQRVLPIWIGPAEASAIAMELAGVKFSRPLTHDLLKQVIVGLGAELRKVIITQVKDNTYFAELHIYRGDTVIQIDARPSDSIALALRLKAPILTSETLLELTSVDTSEGTIQPGGTGAGGSPLDADTLKSYLQNLDPEGLRRSSGLLVWLLGGTALLPAQTVSVSGRVLRGGRDTLPLANVFVVLHRMASANAGPIDSVRSDARGRYRLALRNPDSTSGYLVSVWYDSIAYFSLPLTVVGRPAVHVEDIVAFPASRTGPPLRLARRLATISAATTDGSREVLEILELENPGQSTRITDDTVAPTWSGRLPEHTGQFRAGQGDVSPEAVRFRNDSVLIYAPIPPGPAKQLSYDYTLAAGARAFIVPIDQPTVEVNLLVEDTAAVVIAPKLESFGVKEIEGRRFAAYRAGPLAPGERVEIRLPPGKFRAQTLLPYIIALLASGMVGALVWALKRKPVRGA
;
A
#
# COMPACT_ATOMS: atom_id res chain seq x y z
N MET A 1 18.93 30.43 -6.54
CA MET A 1 20.10 30.96 -5.80
C MET A 1 20.98 29.79 -5.42
N ALA A 2 22.30 29.98 -5.50
CA ALA A 2 23.34 28.96 -5.45
C ALA A 2 23.15 27.95 -4.31
N GLY A 3 23.04 26.66 -4.67
CA GLY A 3 23.05 25.55 -3.72
C GLY A 3 24.35 25.56 -2.94
N SER A 4 24.25 25.48 -1.62
CA SER A 4 25.38 25.31 -0.72
C SER A 4 26.25 24.14 -1.20
N GLY A 5 27.44 24.44 -1.70
CA GLY A 5 28.45 23.46 -2.09
C GLY A 5 29.07 22.79 -0.86
N GLY A 6 28.27 22.05 -0.10
CA GLY A 6 28.79 21.08 0.85
C GLY A 6 29.47 19.94 0.11
N ALA A 7 30.46 19.30 0.74
CA ALA A 7 31.08 18.11 0.18
C ALA A 7 30.01 17.05 -0.10
N MET A 8 29.96 16.58 -1.34
CA MET A 8 29.07 15.49 -1.74
C MET A 8 29.76 14.18 -1.42
N LEU A 9 29.14 13.38 -0.57
CA LEU A 9 29.66 12.11 -0.09
C LEU A 9 28.98 10.97 -0.82
N GLN A 10 29.77 9.98 -1.24
CA GLN A 10 29.22 8.79 -1.89
C GLN A 10 28.63 7.85 -0.83
N VAL A 11 27.42 7.37 -1.10
CA VAL A 11 26.70 6.42 -0.27
C VAL A 11 26.39 5.15 -1.05
N ARG A 12 26.18 4.06 -0.33
CA ARG A 12 25.71 2.78 -0.85
C ARG A 12 24.42 2.36 -0.17
N VAL A 13 23.62 1.53 -0.83
CA VAL A 13 22.51 0.85 -0.16
C VAL A 13 23.09 -0.21 0.76
N ALA A 14 23.02 0.02 2.08
CA ALA A 14 23.50 -0.92 3.09
C ALA A 14 22.41 -1.91 3.51
N HIS A 15 21.16 -1.45 3.59
CA HIS A 15 20.04 -2.29 4.00
C HIS A 15 18.73 -1.85 3.34
N LEU A 16 17.81 -2.79 3.20
CA LEU A 16 16.42 -2.57 2.79
C LEU A 16 15.55 -3.51 3.62
N GLY A 17 14.58 -2.97 4.36
CA GLY A 17 13.76 -3.76 5.28
C GLY A 17 12.43 -3.09 5.60
N LEU A 18 11.64 -3.70 6.49
CA LEU A 18 10.44 -3.09 7.04
C LEU A 18 10.72 -2.47 8.41
N ASP A 19 10.26 -1.24 8.60
CA ASP A 19 10.11 -0.64 9.92
C ASP A 19 8.99 -1.37 10.67
N ARG A 20 9.32 -2.08 11.76
CA ARG A 20 8.37 -2.89 12.53
C ARG A 20 7.26 -2.09 13.22
N THR A 21 7.47 -0.80 13.45
CA THR A 21 6.49 0.06 14.12
C THR A 21 5.41 0.52 13.15
N THR A 22 5.80 0.84 11.92
CA THR A 22 4.92 1.41 10.89
C THR A 22 4.57 0.43 9.77
N ASN A 23 5.19 -0.75 9.78
CA ASN A 23 5.15 -1.76 8.71
C ASN A 23 5.46 -1.18 7.31
N THR A 24 6.24 -0.09 7.27
CA THR A 24 6.57 0.65 6.05
C THR A 24 7.99 0.30 5.59
N PRO A 25 8.23 0.09 4.28
CA PRO A 25 9.58 -0.16 3.77
C PRO A 25 10.52 1.02 3.98
N VAL A 26 11.76 0.72 4.36
CA VAL A 26 12.83 1.71 4.54
C VAL A 26 14.11 1.23 3.87
N VAL A 27 14.73 2.11 3.07
CA VAL A 27 16.07 1.90 2.51
C VAL A 27 17.09 2.68 3.35
N ILE A 28 18.16 2.00 3.75
CA ILE A 28 19.26 2.57 4.52
C ILE A 28 20.44 2.79 3.60
N LEU A 29 20.78 4.06 3.39
CA LEU A 29 22.00 4.44 2.68
C LEU A 29 23.11 4.64 3.69
N GLN A 30 24.29 4.07 3.44
CA GLN A 30 25.46 4.21 4.30
C GLN A 30 26.57 4.92 3.54
N GLU A 31 27.25 5.83 4.21
CA GLU A 31 28.48 6.45 3.71
C GLU A 31 29.52 5.38 3.35
N ASN A 32 30.19 5.53 2.20
CA ASN A 32 31.16 4.55 1.74
C ASN A 32 32.33 4.37 2.72
N ASP A 33 32.91 5.48 3.17
CA ASP A 33 34.09 5.50 4.05
C ASP A 33 33.75 5.84 5.51
N GLY A 34 32.47 5.67 5.90
CA GLY A 34 31.96 6.06 7.22
C GLY A 34 30.90 5.12 7.78
N GLN A 35 30.49 5.38 9.03
CA GLN A 35 29.42 4.65 9.71
C GLN A 35 28.08 5.40 9.68
N ARG A 36 28.06 6.64 9.16
CA ARG A 36 26.84 7.44 9.05
C ARG A 36 25.85 6.79 8.08
N VAL A 37 24.58 6.83 8.45
CA VAL A 37 23.49 6.28 7.64
C VAL A 37 22.39 7.31 7.43
N LEU A 38 21.68 7.19 6.31
CA LEU A 38 20.53 7.98 5.92
C LEU A 38 19.35 7.02 5.66
N PRO A 39 18.40 6.87 6.61
CA PRO A 39 17.16 6.14 6.39
C PRO A 39 16.19 6.94 5.52
N ILE A 40 15.64 6.29 4.49
CA ILE A 40 14.61 6.86 3.61
C ILE A 40 13.45 5.88 3.54
N TRP A 41 12.28 6.29 4.05
CA TRP A 41 11.05 5.52 3.92
C TRP A 41 10.53 5.63 2.48
N ILE A 42 10.10 4.50 1.93
CA ILE A 42 9.65 4.37 0.55
C ILE A 42 8.41 3.48 0.48
N GLY A 43 7.66 3.60 -0.61
CA GLY A 43 6.49 2.75 -0.82
C GLY A 43 6.85 1.28 -1.09
N PRO A 44 5.90 0.35 -0.95
CA PRO A 44 6.10 -1.07 -1.24
C PRO A 44 6.55 -1.35 -2.69
N ALA A 45 6.02 -0.62 -3.66
CA ALA A 45 6.38 -0.77 -5.07
C ALA A 45 7.83 -0.33 -5.33
N GLU A 46 8.26 0.77 -4.72
CA GLU A 46 9.62 1.29 -4.78
C GLU A 46 10.62 0.34 -4.12
N ALA A 47 10.29 -0.16 -2.93
CA ALA A 47 11.11 -1.12 -2.21
C ALA A 47 11.32 -2.39 -3.03
N SER A 48 10.28 -2.88 -3.71
CA SER A 48 10.37 -3.98 -4.66
C SER A 48 11.44 -3.72 -5.72
N ALA A 49 11.33 -2.60 -6.43
CA ALA A 49 12.19 -2.28 -7.58
C ALA A 49 13.68 -2.21 -7.21
N ILE A 50 13.98 -1.75 -5.99
CA ILE A 50 15.33 -1.72 -5.41
C ILE A 50 15.77 -3.12 -4.96
N ALA A 51 14.92 -3.85 -4.22
CA ALA A 51 15.22 -5.20 -3.74
C ALA A 51 15.60 -6.15 -4.88
N MET A 52 14.87 -6.06 -6.00
CA MET A 52 15.08 -6.87 -7.20
C MET A 52 16.45 -6.65 -7.81
N GLU A 53 16.88 -5.39 -7.91
CA GLU A 53 18.18 -5.04 -8.47
C GLU A 53 19.32 -5.44 -7.53
N LEU A 54 19.16 -5.21 -6.21
CA LEU A 54 20.15 -5.65 -5.21
C LEU A 54 20.31 -7.17 -5.19
N ALA A 55 19.21 -7.91 -5.40
CA ALA A 55 19.23 -9.35 -5.54
C ALA A 55 19.76 -9.84 -6.90
N GLY A 56 20.11 -8.92 -7.82
CA GLY A 56 20.63 -9.24 -9.15
C GLY A 56 19.62 -9.97 -10.04
N VAL A 57 18.33 -9.81 -9.77
CA VAL A 57 17.27 -10.50 -10.51
C VAL A 57 17.12 -9.82 -11.87
N LYS A 58 17.37 -10.58 -12.94
CA LYS A 58 17.18 -10.12 -14.32
C LYS A 58 15.81 -10.56 -14.82
N PHE A 59 15.12 -9.70 -15.57
CA PHE A 59 13.80 -9.95 -16.15
C PHE A 59 13.86 -10.18 -17.67
N SER A 60 12.91 -10.95 -18.20
CA SER A 60 12.80 -11.28 -19.63
C SER A 60 12.21 -10.12 -20.42
N ARG A 61 11.37 -9.32 -19.75
CA ARG A 61 10.85 -8.05 -20.23
C ARG A 61 11.38 -6.95 -19.32
N PRO A 62 11.82 -5.81 -19.88
CA PRO A 62 12.26 -4.69 -19.07
C PRO A 62 11.09 -4.15 -18.25
N LEU A 63 11.27 -4.03 -16.94
CA LEU A 63 10.35 -3.30 -16.08
C LEU A 63 10.57 -1.80 -16.22
N THR A 64 9.83 -0.98 -15.47
CA THR A 64 9.87 0.48 -15.58
C THR A 64 11.30 1.06 -15.53
N HIS A 65 12.11 0.69 -14.53
CA HIS A 65 13.48 1.20 -14.41
C HIS A 65 14.45 0.57 -15.42
N ASP A 66 14.19 -0.65 -15.89
CA ASP A 66 14.98 -1.30 -16.95
C ASP A 66 14.71 -0.65 -18.32
N LEU A 67 13.44 -0.34 -18.60
CA LEU A 67 13.01 0.40 -19.78
C LEU A 67 13.63 1.78 -19.78
N LEU A 68 13.58 2.49 -18.64
CA LEU A 68 14.17 3.82 -18.53
C LEU A 68 15.69 3.79 -18.71
N LYS A 69 16.38 2.76 -18.17
CA LYS A 69 17.79 2.50 -18.49
C LYS A 69 18.00 2.31 -19.99
N GLN A 70 17.19 1.50 -20.66
CA GLN A 70 17.30 1.28 -22.11
C GLN A 70 17.03 2.56 -22.90
N VAL A 71 16.11 3.41 -22.46
CA VAL A 71 15.86 4.73 -23.07
C VAL A 71 17.09 5.63 -22.93
N ILE A 72 17.68 5.73 -21.73
CA ILE A 72 18.88 6.55 -21.48
C ILE A 72 20.03 6.08 -22.40
N VAL A 73 20.32 4.78 -22.40
CA VAL A 73 21.38 4.18 -23.22
C VAL A 73 21.06 4.31 -24.72
N GLY A 74 19.83 4.06 -25.13
CA GLY A 74 19.39 4.12 -26.52
C GLY A 74 19.42 5.52 -27.12
N LEU A 75 19.28 6.55 -26.30
CA LEU A 75 19.48 7.96 -26.69
C LEU A 75 20.97 8.37 -26.76
N GLY A 76 21.90 7.45 -26.48
CA GLY A 76 23.33 7.71 -26.42
C GLY A 76 23.73 8.53 -25.19
N ALA A 77 22.98 8.41 -24.10
CA ALA A 77 23.23 9.12 -22.85
C ALA A 77 23.69 8.18 -21.73
N GLU A 78 24.32 8.75 -20.72
CA GLU A 78 24.91 8.06 -19.57
C GLU A 78 24.42 8.69 -18.26
N LEU A 79 23.83 7.90 -17.37
CA LEU A 79 23.58 8.36 -15.99
C LEU A 79 24.91 8.34 -15.22
N ARG A 80 25.53 9.51 -15.02
CA ARG A 80 26.85 9.58 -14.36
C ARG A 80 26.76 9.61 -12.84
N LYS A 81 25.69 10.15 -12.29
CA LYS A 81 25.47 10.21 -10.84
C LYS A 81 24.02 10.49 -10.50
N VAL A 82 23.67 10.09 -9.30
CA VAL A 82 22.44 10.49 -8.61
C VAL A 82 22.83 11.28 -7.38
N ILE A 83 22.12 12.38 -7.11
CA ILE A 83 22.34 13.18 -5.91
C ILE A 83 21.05 13.22 -5.10
N ILE A 84 21.08 12.76 -3.86
CA ILE A 84 20.00 13.00 -2.89
C ILE A 84 20.28 14.37 -2.29
N THR A 85 19.46 15.34 -2.64
CA THR A 85 19.81 16.76 -2.50
C THR A 85 19.44 17.30 -1.13
N GLN A 86 18.19 17.13 -0.73
CA GLN A 86 17.65 17.71 0.48
C GLN A 86 16.44 16.93 1.00
N VAL A 87 16.11 17.17 2.26
CA VAL A 87 14.81 16.84 2.85
C VAL A 87 14.06 18.14 3.13
N LYS A 88 12.81 18.22 2.69
CA LYS A 88 11.92 19.34 3.00
C LYS A 88 10.54 18.77 3.33
N ASP A 89 9.97 19.21 4.45
CA ASP A 89 8.66 18.74 4.92
C ASP A 89 8.56 17.21 4.89
N ASN A 90 9.59 16.57 5.45
CA ASN A 90 9.71 15.11 5.52
C ASN A 90 9.83 14.37 4.18
N THR A 91 9.96 15.10 3.08
CA THR A 91 10.09 14.58 1.72
C THR A 91 11.52 14.74 1.24
N TYR A 92 12.16 13.62 0.92
CA TYR A 92 13.49 13.62 0.32
C TYR A 92 13.42 13.87 -1.19
N PHE A 93 14.32 14.68 -1.70
CA PHE A 93 14.46 15.02 -3.12
C PHE A 93 15.75 14.43 -3.68
N ALA A 94 15.73 14.06 -4.96
CA ALA A 94 16.91 13.56 -5.66
C ALA A 94 16.96 14.06 -7.10
N GLU A 95 18.16 14.09 -7.66
CA GLU A 95 18.42 14.50 -9.03
C GLU A 95 19.21 13.43 -9.79
N LEU A 96 18.77 13.10 -10.99
CA LEU A 96 19.51 12.30 -11.96
C LEU A 96 20.38 13.23 -12.82
N HIS A 97 21.69 12.97 -12.88
CA HIS A 97 22.58 13.70 -13.78
C HIS A 97 22.93 12.82 -14.99
N ILE A 98 22.23 13.06 -16.09
CA ILE A 98 22.38 12.31 -17.34
C ILE A 98 23.22 13.12 -18.33
N TYR A 99 24.25 12.50 -18.90
CA TYR A 99 25.20 13.13 -19.81
C TYR A 99 24.97 12.61 -21.23
N ARG A 100 24.95 13.51 -22.21
CA ARG A 100 24.93 13.16 -23.64
C ARG A 100 25.96 14.02 -24.34
N GLY A 101 27.17 13.47 -24.54
CA GLY A 101 28.34 14.27 -24.90
C GLY A 101 28.67 15.27 -23.80
N ASP A 102 28.81 16.54 -24.15
CA ASP A 102 29.11 17.63 -23.21
C ASP A 102 27.86 18.21 -22.53
N THR A 103 26.66 17.78 -22.96
CA THR A 103 25.40 18.26 -22.38
C THR A 103 25.06 17.48 -21.10
N VAL A 104 24.81 18.21 -20.02
CA VAL A 104 24.29 17.66 -18.76
C VAL A 104 22.81 17.96 -18.63
N ILE A 105 22.01 16.91 -18.47
CA ILE A 105 20.58 16.98 -18.23
C ILE A 105 20.34 16.59 -16.77
N GLN A 106 19.82 17.54 -15.99
CA GLN A 106 19.42 17.31 -14.60
C GLN A 106 17.92 17.05 -14.59
N ILE A 107 17.51 15.92 -13.99
CA ILE A 107 16.11 15.52 -13.89
C ILE A 107 15.78 15.34 -12.41
N ASP A 108 14.81 16.12 -11.93
CA ASP A 108 14.22 15.95 -10.61
C ASP A 108 13.51 14.58 -10.52
N ALA A 109 13.77 13.86 -9.44
CA ALA A 109 13.28 12.51 -9.25
C ALA A 109 13.12 12.17 -7.76
N ARG A 110 12.27 11.19 -7.47
CA ARG A 110 12.19 10.63 -6.13
C ARG A 110 13.49 9.88 -5.80
N PRO A 111 13.95 9.88 -4.54
CA PRO A 111 15.13 9.10 -4.14
C PRO A 111 15.01 7.62 -4.47
N SER A 112 13.82 7.02 -4.28
CA SER A 112 13.55 5.62 -4.61
C SER A 112 13.85 5.27 -6.07
N ASP A 113 13.30 6.05 -7.01
CA ASP A 113 13.51 5.86 -8.45
C ASP A 113 14.97 6.09 -8.82
N SER A 114 15.59 7.07 -8.19
CA SER A 114 16.98 7.43 -8.45
C SER A 114 17.95 6.36 -7.96
N ILE A 115 17.73 5.81 -6.77
CA ILE A 115 18.48 4.66 -6.23
C ILE A 115 18.29 3.44 -7.15
N ALA A 116 17.06 3.15 -7.56
CA ALA A 116 16.75 2.01 -8.44
C ALA A 116 17.46 2.10 -9.81
N LEU A 117 17.58 3.31 -10.38
CA LEU A 117 18.33 3.56 -11.62
C LEU A 117 19.85 3.53 -11.40
N ALA A 118 20.33 4.13 -10.31
CA ALA A 118 21.75 4.16 -9.98
C ALA A 118 22.32 2.75 -9.83
N LEU A 119 21.60 1.86 -9.16
CA LEU A 119 21.99 0.45 -9.04
C LEU A 119 22.08 -0.24 -10.41
N ARG A 120 21.06 -0.06 -11.28
CA ARG A 120 20.98 -0.68 -12.62
C ARG A 120 22.03 -0.19 -13.62
N LEU A 121 22.38 1.10 -13.52
CA LEU A 121 23.36 1.78 -14.38
C LEU A 121 24.75 1.83 -13.74
N LYS A 122 24.89 1.30 -12.51
CA LYS A 122 26.12 1.37 -11.69
C LYS A 122 26.62 2.80 -11.52
N ALA A 123 25.70 3.75 -11.43
CA ALA A 123 26.02 5.15 -11.18
C ALA A 123 26.23 5.37 -9.68
N PRO A 124 27.20 6.21 -9.27
CA PRO A 124 27.36 6.61 -7.87
C PRO A 124 26.11 7.35 -7.35
N ILE A 125 25.71 7.00 -6.13
CA ILE A 125 24.70 7.72 -5.35
C ILE A 125 25.47 8.64 -4.41
N LEU A 126 25.17 9.94 -4.45
CA LEU A 126 25.77 10.94 -3.59
C LEU A 126 24.71 11.61 -2.72
N THR A 127 25.13 12.13 -1.58
CA THR A 127 24.32 12.96 -0.70
C THR A 127 25.18 14.08 -0.11
N SER A 128 24.57 15.13 0.43
CA SER A 128 25.31 16.16 1.16
C SER A 128 25.65 15.70 2.58
N GLU A 129 26.77 16.20 3.10
CA GLU A 129 27.16 16.02 4.50
C GLU A 129 26.06 16.47 5.47
N THR A 130 25.45 17.62 5.21
CA THR A 130 24.34 18.16 6.02
C THR A 130 23.14 17.20 6.07
N LEU A 131 22.83 16.48 4.99
CA LEU A 131 21.74 15.53 4.98
C LEU A 131 22.04 14.27 5.82
N LEU A 132 23.31 13.87 5.90
CA LEU A 132 23.76 12.79 6.80
C LEU A 132 23.78 13.21 8.27
N GLU A 133 23.95 14.50 8.56
CA GLU A 133 23.92 15.07 9.92
C GLU A 133 22.50 15.33 10.44
N LEU A 134 21.57 15.74 9.55
CA LEU A 134 20.16 16.02 9.88
C LEU A 134 19.41 14.79 10.41
N THR A 135 19.88 13.58 10.14
CA THR A 135 19.37 12.34 10.72
C THR A 135 20.02 12.06 12.09
N SER A 136 19.77 12.95 13.03
CA SER A 136 20.13 12.84 14.46
C SER A 136 18.88 12.43 15.26
N VAL A 137 18.97 11.39 16.10
CA VAL A 137 17.84 10.86 16.89
C VAL A 137 17.89 11.42 18.32
N ASP A 138 16.80 12.04 18.78
CA ASP A 138 16.61 12.36 20.20
C ASP A 138 16.50 11.05 21.00
N THR A 139 17.46 10.83 21.90
CA THR A 139 17.71 9.56 22.61
C THR A 139 16.66 9.21 23.69
N SER A 140 15.50 9.90 23.73
CA SER A 140 14.55 9.72 24.83
C SER A 140 13.57 8.55 24.66
N GLU A 141 13.30 8.00 23.47
CA GLU A 141 12.28 6.94 23.36
C GLU A 141 12.32 6.14 22.03
N GLY A 142 13.45 5.50 21.70
CA GLY A 142 13.54 4.37 20.74
C GLY A 142 12.90 4.50 19.35
N THR A 143 12.52 5.70 18.92
CA THR A 143 11.70 5.96 17.73
C THR A 143 12.45 6.94 16.83
N ILE A 144 12.86 6.48 15.65
CA ILE A 144 13.42 7.38 14.63
C ILE A 144 12.25 8.05 13.93
N GLN A 145 11.92 9.28 14.36
CA GLN A 145 10.99 10.13 13.62
C GLN A 145 11.74 10.89 12.54
N PRO A 146 11.21 10.97 11.32
CA PRO A 146 11.81 11.81 10.30
C PRO A 146 11.38 13.27 10.57
N GLY A 147 12.37 14.17 10.69
CA GLY A 147 12.13 15.62 10.81
C GLY A 147 12.41 16.30 12.16
N GLY A 148 13.31 15.78 13.00
CA GLY A 148 13.77 16.51 14.19
C GLY A 148 14.53 17.79 13.83
N THR A 149 13.94 18.97 14.04
CA THR A 149 14.69 20.24 14.06
C THR A 149 15.47 20.32 15.37
N GLY A 150 16.55 19.56 15.47
CA GLY A 150 17.47 19.55 16.59
C GLY A 150 18.89 19.84 16.10
N ALA A 151 19.34 21.08 16.26
CA ALA A 151 20.75 21.41 16.11
C ALA A 151 21.52 20.78 17.27
N GLY A 152 22.37 19.78 17.00
CA GLY A 152 23.39 19.29 17.95
C GLY A 152 23.36 17.81 18.34
N GLY A 153 22.91 16.90 17.46
CA GLY A 153 23.05 15.46 17.70
C GLY A 153 24.37 14.89 17.16
N SER A 154 25.03 14.04 17.94
CA SER A 154 26.18 13.24 17.48
C SER A 154 25.73 12.18 16.45
N PRO A 155 26.58 11.79 15.48
CA PRO A 155 26.25 10.71 14.54
C PRO A 155 25.80 9.46 15.29
N LEU A 156 24.78 8.78 14.75
CA LEU A 156 24.20 7.54 15.29
C LEU A 156 25.29 6.62 15.84
N ASP A 157 25.26 6.36 17.15
CA ASP A 157 26.20 5.43 17.75
C ASP A 157 25.98 4.02 17.17
N ALA A 158 27.05 3.23 17.08
CA ALA A 158 27.03 1.92 16.44
C ALA A 158 26.06 0.93 17.10
N ASP A 159 25.83 1.02 18.41
CA ASP A 159 24.90 0.20 19.19
C ASP A 159 23.44 0.63 18.97
N THR A 160 23.16 1.93 18.85
CA THR A 160 21.82 2.44 18.48
C THR A 160 21.47 2.07 17.04
N LEU A 161 22.42 2.22 16.10
CA LEU A 161 22.28 1.76 14.72
C LEU A 161 22.06 0.24 14.65
N LYS A 162 22.83 -0.53 15.43
CA LYS A 162 22.68 -1.99 15.53
C LYS A 162 21.30 -2.38 16.08
N SER A 163 20.81 -1.68 17.09
CA SER A 163 19.47 -1.91 17.66
C SER A 163 18.36 -1.57 16.66
N TYR A 164 18.50 -0.49 15.90
CA TYR A 164 17.56 -0.14 14.82
C TYR A 164 17.62 -1.15 13.68
N LEU A 165 18.80 -1.54 13.20
CA LEU A 165 18.98 -2.58 12.18
C LEU A 165 18.49 -3.96 12.64
N GLN A 166 18.55 -4.27 13.94
CA GLN A 166 17.96 -5.48 14.55
C GLN A 166 16.42 -5.40 14.62
N ASN A 167 15.87 -4.18 14.75
CA ASN A 167 14.44 -3.91 14.74
C ASN A 167 13.86 -3.77 13.34
N LEU A 168 14.67 -3.60 12.29
CA LEU A 168 14.21 -3.80 10.92
C LEU A 168 13.95 -5.29 10.72
N ASP A 169 12.82 -5.64 10.12
CA ASP A 169 12.54 -7.02 9.75
C ASP A 169 12.95 -7.28 8.30
N PRO A 170 14.19 -7.76 8.04
CA PRO A 170 14.59 -8.12 6.68
C PRO A 170 13.78 -9.31 6.13
N GLU A 171 13.20 -10.14 7.01
CA GLU A 171 12.30 -11.23 6.61
C GLU A 171 10.85 -10.77 6.45
N GLY A 172 10.44 -9.69 7.13
CA GLY A 172 9.11 -9.11 7.05
C GLY A 172 8.80 -8.64 5.63
N LEU A 173 9.78 -8.03 4.95
CA LEU A 173 9.66 -7.68 3.54
C LEU A 173 9.50 -8.95 2.70
N ARG A 174 10.18 -10.06 3.00
CA ARG A 174 9.98 -11.35 2.32
C ARG A 174 8.60 -11.99 2.59
N ARG A 175 8.00 -11.75 3.76
CA ARG A 175 6.69 -12.28 4.17
C ARG A 175 5.51 -11.49 3.58
N SER A 176 5.60 -10.16 3.53
CA SER A 176 4.63 -9.30 2.82
C SER A 176 4.82 -9.31 1.30
N SER A 177 6.01 -9.69 0.83
CA SER A 177 6.34 -9.90 -0.59
C SER A 177 6.04 -11.30 -1.13
N GLY A 178 5.21 -12.09 -0.44
CA GLY A 178 4.70 -13.35 -0.99
C GLY A 178 4.04 -13.13 -2.37
N LEU A 179 3.34 -12.01 -2.54
CA LEU A 179 2.76 -11.59 -3.82
C LEU A 179 3.78 -10.98 -4.82
N LEU A 180 4.97 -10.59 -4.39
CA LEU A 180 5.88 -9.72 -5.13
C LEU A 180 7.01 -10.46 -5.86
N VAL A 181 7.35 -11.67 -5.39
CA VAL A 181 8.22 -12.62 -6.13
C VAL A 181 7.54 -13.13 -7.42
N TRP A 182 6.22 -12.92 -7.57
CA TRP A 182 5.42 -13.42 -8.69
C TRP A 182 5.55 -12.67 -10.02
N LEU A 183 5.96 -11.40 -10.01
CA LEU A 183 5.89 -10.58 -11.23
C LEU A 183 7.15 -10.65 -12.10
N LEU A 184 8.11 -11.49 -11.74
CA LEU A 184 9.51 -11.14 -11.88
C LEU A 184 10.36 -12.32 -12.33
N GLY A 185 10.20 -12.64 -13.62
CA GLY A 185 11.03 -13.62 -14.30
C GLY A 185 11.85 -13.15 -15.47
N GLY A 186 13.15 -13.40 -15.39
CA GLY A 186 14.05 -13.54 -16.53
C GLY A 186 14.29 -14.98 -16.90
N THR A 187 13.95 -15.29 -18.15
CA THR A 187 14.27 -16.52 -18.85
C THR A 187 15.77 -16.72 -18.90
N ALA A 188 16.27 -17.71 -18.14
CA ALA A 188 17.50 -18.41 -18.46
C ALA A 188 17.11 -19.85 -18.79
N LEU A 189 17.44 -20.32 -20.00
CA LEU A 189 17.37 -21.73 -20.35
C LEU A 189 18.43 -22.46 -19.53
N LEU A 190 18.04 -22.91 -18.34
CA LEU A 190 18.78 -23.88 -17.56
C LEU A 190 18.56 -25.27 -18.17
N PRO A 191 19.55 -26.18 -18.16
CA PRO A 191 19.32 -27.57 -18.55
C PRO A 191 18.18 -28.12 -17.70
N ALA A 192 17.33 -28.99 -18.28
CA ALA A 192 16.06 -29.48 -17.72
C ALA A 192 16.09 -29.67 -16.19
N GLN A 193 15.84 -28.58 -15.45
CA GLN A 193 15.88 -28.58 -14.00
C GLN A 193 14.51 -29.02 -13.54
N THR A 194 14.45 -30.18 -12.89
CA THR A 194 13.23 -30.63 -12.23
C THR A 194 13.31 -30.21 -10.77
N VAL A 195 12.33 -29.44 -10.32
CA VAL A 195 12.21 -29.02 -8.92
C VAL A 195 11.21 -29.94 -8.22
N SER A 196 11.64 -30.59 -7.14
CA SER A 196 10.74 -31.38 -6.30
C SER A 196 9.97 -30.47 -5.36
N VAL A 197 8.65 -30.36 -5.52
CA VAL A 197 7.77 -29.60 -4.63
C VAL A 197 7.11 -30.55 -3.65
N SER A 198 7.24 -30.33 -2.34
CA SER A 198 6.71 -31.25 -1.34
C SER A 198 6.14 -30.53 -0.13
N GLY A 199 5.12 -31.11 0.49
CA GLY A 199 4.51 -30.55 1.69
C GLY A 199 3.58 -31.55 2.35
N ARG A 200 2.74 -31.06 3.26
CA ARG A 200 1.68 -31.84 3.89
C ARG A 200 0.35 -31.09 3.82
N VAL A 201 -0.73 -31.85 3.75
CA VAL A 201 -2.10 -31.37 3.87
C VAL A 201 -2.68 -31.88 5.18
N LEU A 202 -3.30 -30.98 5.92
CA LEU A 202 -3.93 -31.23 7.19
C LEU A 202 -5.42 -30.89 7.11
N ARG A 203 -6.24 -31.63 7.84
CA ARG A 203 -7.63 -31.32 8.12
C ARG A 203 -7.69 -30.51 9.41
N GLY A 204 -8.13 -29.26 9.32
CA GLY A 204 -8.41 -28.41 10.46
C GLY A 204 -9.77 -28.70 11.11
N GLY A 205 -9.93 -28.18 12.32
CA GLY A 205 -11.08 -28.41 13.20
C GLY A 205 -10.61 -28.49 14.65
N ARG A 206 -11.32 -29.27 15.48
CA ARG A 206 -10.93 -29.48 16.90
C ARG A 206 -9.54 -30.09 17.03
N ASP A 207 -9.24 -31.09 16.19
CA ASP A 207 -7.93 -31.72 16.09
C ASP A 207 -7.38 -31.48 14.68
N THR A 208 -6.09 -31.17 14.59
CA THR A 208 -5.41 -31.05 13.30
C THR A 208 -4.86 -32.42 12.90
N LEU A 209 -5.50 -33.05 11.92
CA LEU A 209 -5.17 -34.42 11.50
C LEU A 209 -4.61 -34.45 10.07
N PRO A 210 -3.75 -35.41 9.72
CA PRO A 210 -3.33 -35.58 8.34
C PRO A 210 -4.51 -35.83 7.41
N LEU A 211 -4.56 -35.12 6.28
CA LEU A 211 -5.62 -35.28 5.29
C LEU A 211 -5.12 -36.14 4.12
N ALA A 212 -5.49 -37.41 4.14
CA ALA A 212 -5.08 -38.41 3.15
C ALA A 212 -6.00 -38.43 1.92
N ASN A 213 -5.46 -38.93 0.80
CA ASN A 213 -6.20 -39.22 -0.44
C ASN A 213 -6.87 -37.99 -1.12
N VAL A 214 -6.46 -36.77 -0.76
CA VAL A 214 -6.94 -35.54 -1.43
C VAL A 214 -6.03 -35.17 -2.59
N PHE A 215 -6.62 -34.60 -3.64
CA PHE A 215 -5.85 -34.09 -4.77
C PHE A 215 -5.10 -32.83 -4.37
N VAL A 216 -3.79 -32.89 -4.57
CA VAL A 216 -2.86 -31.77 -4.44
C VAL A 216 -2.37 -31.43 -5.84
N VAL A 217 -2.55 -30.19 -6.26
CA VAL A 217 -2.27 -29.75 -7.63
C VAL A 217 -1.26 -28.62 -7.58
N LEU A 218 -0.17 -28.75 -8.32
CA LEU A 218 0.77 -27.66 -8.58
C LEU A 218 0.24 -26.85 -9.75
N HIS A 219 0.10 -25.55 -9.58
CA HIS A 219 -0.33 -24.64 -10.64
C HIS A 219 0.79 -23.72 -11.07
N ARG A 220 0.73 -23.34 -12.34
CA ARG A 220 1.40 -22.17 -12.90
C ARG A 220 0.40 -21.01 -12.86
N MET A 221 0.79 -19.83 -12.39
CA MET A 221 0.06 -18.61 -12.76
C MET A 221 0.96 -17.74 -13.63
N ALA A 222 0.49 -17.49 -14.83
CA ALA A 222 1.14 -16.67 -15.85
C ALA A 222 0.03 -16.03 -16.69
N SER A 223 0.28 -14.84 -17.27
CA SER A 223 -0.74 -14.12 -18.02
C SER A 223 -1.25 -14.85 -19.27
N ALA A 224 -0.48 -15.81 -19.82
CA ALA A 224 -0.83 -16.53 -21.05
C ALA A 224 -1.03 -18.05 -20.87
N ASN A 225 -0.42 -18.67 -19.85
CA ASN A 225 -0.39 -20.13 -19.66
C ASN A 225 -0.63 -20.52 -18.20
N ALA A 226 -1.63 -19.92 -17.54
CA ALA A 226 -2.05 -20.33 -16.20
C ALA A 226 -2.75 -21.69 -16.24
N GLY A 227 -2.51 -22.55 -15.24
CA GLY A 227 -3.18 -23.84 -15.14
C GLY A 227 -2.41 -24.90 -14.35
N PRO A 228 -2.97 -26.12 -14.25
CA PRO A 228 -2.35 -27.23 -13.54
C PRO A 228 -1.10 -27.74 -14.28
N ILE A 229 -0.05 -28.04 -13.53
CA ILE A 229 1.22 -28.56 -14.04
C ILE A 229 1.36 -30.05 -13.71
N ASP A 230 1.16 -30.37 -12.44
CA ASP A 230 1.31 -31.72 -11.89
C ASP A 230 0.27 -31.90 -10.78
N SER A 231 -0.10 -33.14 -10.52
CA SER A 231 -1.04 -33.46 -9.44
C SER A 231 -0.74 -34.82 -8.84
N VAL A 232 -0.98 -34.93 -7.53
CA VAL A 232 -0.80 -36.18 -6.79
C VAL A 232 -1.85 -36.27 -5.70
N ARG A 233 -2.11 -37.47 -5.21
CA ARG A 233 -2.90 -37.67 -3.99
C ARG A 233 -1.98 -37.70 -2.77
N SER A 234 -2.41 -37.06 -1.68
CA SER A 234 -1.68 -37.11 -0.41
C SER A 234 -1.65 -38.52 0.19
N ASP A 235 -0.54 -38.88 0.83
CA ASP A 235 -0.36 -40.17 1.52
C ASP A 235 -1.17 -40.25 2.83
N ALA A 236 -1.12 -41.41 3.52
CA ALA A 236 -1.81 -41.61 4.80
C ALA A 236 -1.38 -40.63 5.92
N ARG A 237 -0.23 -39.97 5.76
CA ARG A 237 0.30 -38.92 6.65
C ARG A 237 0.12 -37.53 6.06
N GLY A 238 -0.77 -37.38 5.06
CA GLY A 238 -1.10 -36.13 4.38
C GLY A 238 0.03 -35.58 3.50
N ARG A 239 1.13 -36.29 3.32
CA ARG A 239 2.31 -35.78 2.59
C ARG A 239 2.12 -35.93 1.09
N TYR A 240 2.69 -35.01 0.34
CA TYR A 240 2.70 -35.04 -1.12
C TYR A 240 4.06 -34.66 -1.67
N ARG A 241 4.34 -35.09 -2.91
CA ARG A 241 5.49 -34.68 -3.70
C ARG A 241 5.08 -34.56 -5.15
N LEU A 242 5.34 -33.39 -5.72
CA LEU A 242 5.03 -32.98 -7.09
C LEU A 242 6.34 -32.63 -7.80
N ALA A 243 6.35 -32.71 -9.13
CA ALA A 243 7.50 -32.41 -9.95
C ALA A 243 7.21 -31.21 -10.86
N LEU A 244 7.99 -30.14 -10.68
CA LEU A 244 7.99 -29.00 -11.59
C LEU A 244 9.13 -29.16 -12.59
N ARG A 245 8.81 -29.45 -13.85
CA ARG A 245 9.79 -29.53 -14.93
C ARG A 245 9.94 -28.17 -15.60
N ASN A 246 11.18 -27.75 -15.82
CA ASN A 246 11.51 -26.51 -16.51
C ASN A 246 10.82 -25.29 -15.84
N PRO A 247 11.11 -25.01 -14.56
CA PRO A 247 10.61 -23.81 -13.91
C PRO A 247 11.09 -22.59 -14.68
N ASP A 248 10.15 -21.81 -15.21
CA ASP A 248 10.45 -20.47 -15.65
C ASP A 248 10.27 -19.50 -14.49
N SER A 249 11.05 -18.44 -14.50
CA SER A 249 11.01 -17.39 -13.49
C SER A 249 9.84 -16.41 -13.70
N THR A 250 9.22 -16.42 -14.89
CA THR A 250 8.17 -15.46 -15.32
C THR A 250 6.79 -15.82 -14.82
N SER A 251 6.63 -17.07 -14.44
CA SER A 251 5.43 -17.62 -13.82
C SER A 251 5.74 -17.77 -12.36
N GLY A 252 4.78 -17.47 -11.51
CA GLY A 252 4.85 -18.07 -10.19
C GLY A 252 4.15 -19.43 -10.16
N TYR A 253 4.33 -20.09 -9.04
CA TYR A 253 3.79 -21.41 -8.78
C TYR A 253 3.12 -21.43 -7.42
N LEU A 254 2.01 -22.13 -7.32
CA LEU A 254 1.35 -22.38 -6.05
C LEU A 254 0.84 -23.82 -6.01
N VAL A 255 0.60 -24.31 -4.81
CA VAL A 255 -0.07 -25.59 -4.62
C VAL A 255 -1.50 -25.33 -4.18
N SER A 256 -2.46 -26.03 -4.77
CA SER A 256 -3.83 -26.04 -4.27
C SER A 256 -4.24 -27.43 -3.80
N VAL A 257 -5.17 -27.46 -2.85
CA VAL A 257 -5.88 -28.67 -2.43
C VAL A 257 -7.38 -28.42 -2.55
N TRP A 258 -8.10 -29.39 -3.09
CA TRP A 258 -9.56 -29.40 -3.07
C TRP A 258 -10.06 -30.25 -1.90
N TYR A 259 -10.84 -29.64 -1.02
CA TYR A 259 -11.48 -30.33 0.09
C TYR A 259 -12.87 -29.76 0.32
N ASP A 260 -13.86 -30.65 0.35
CA ASP A 260 -15.29 -30.30 0.49
C ASP A 260 -15.75 -29.21 -0.51
N SER A 261 -15.34 -29.37 -1.77
CA SER A 261 -15.60 -28.43 -2.89
C SER A 261 -14.98 -27.04 -2.74
N ILE A 262 -14.11 -26.83 -1.76
CA ILE A 262 -13.39 -25.58 -1.55
C ILE A 262 -11.92 -25.79 -1.92
N ALA A 263 -11.35 -24.83 -2.67
CA ALA A 263 -9.94 -24.79 -2.98
C ALA A 263 -9.16 -24.03 -1.90
N TYR A 264 -8.12 -24.66 -1.36
CA TYR A 264 -7.15 -24.06 -0.44
C TYR A 264 -5.83 -23.90 -1.17
N PHE A 265 -5.19 -22.75 -1.03
CA PHE A 265 -3.97 -22.41 -1.75
C PHE A 265 -2.82 -22.22 -0.77
N SER A 266 -1.64 -22.70 -1.15
CA SER A 266 -0.40 -22.32 -0.49
C SER A 266 -0.09 -20.86 -0.78
N LEU A 267 0.85 -20.31 -0.03
CA LEU A 267 1.54 -19.14 -0.51
C LEU A 267 2.24 -19.43 -1.84
N PRO A 268 2.35 -18.42 -2.72
CA PRO A 268 3.46 -18.25 -3.66
C PRO A 268 4.75 -19.05 -3.40
N LEU A 269 5.12 -19.93 -4.33
CA LEU A 269 6.38 -20.70 -4.26
C LEU A 269 7.53 -19.97 -4.97
N THR A 270 8.69 -19.93 -4.32
CA THR A 270 9.95 -19.54 -4.95
C THR A 270 10.71 -20.78 -5.43
N VAL A 271 10.70 -21.04 -6.75
CA VAL A 271 11.24 -22.28 -7.34
C VAL A 271 12.56 -22.09 -8.10
N VAL A 272 12.90 -20.87 -8.51
CA VAL A 272 14.06 -20.59 -9.37
C VAL A 272 15.37 -20.84 -8.60
N GLY A 273 16.28 -21.61 -9.22
CA GLY A 273 17.58 -21.92 -8.63
C GLY A 273 17.55 -22.93 -7.48
N ARG A 274 16.40 -23.57 -7.22
CA ARG A 274 16.24 -24.55 -6.14
C ARG A 274 15.99 -25.96 -6.69
N PRO A 275 16.68 -27.00 -6.21
CA PRO A 275 16.40 -28.39 -6.61
C PRO A 275 15.13 -28.94 -5.94
N ALA A 276 14.72 -28.37 -4.80
CA ALA A 276 13.52 -28.74 -4.08
C ALA A 276 12.91 -27.54 -3.34
N VAL A 277 11.60 -27.57 -3.17
CA VAL A 277 10.82 -26.58 -2.41
C VAL A 277 9.92 -27.31 -1.43
N HIS A 278 9.99 -26.90 -0.16
CA HIS A 278 9.04 -27.32 0.85
C HIS A 278 7.92 -26.29 0.97
N VAL A 279 6.69 -26.75 0.87
CA VAL A 279 5.48 -25.94 1.01
C VAL A 279 5.01 -26.04 2.46
N GLU A 280 4.69 -24.91 3.07
CA GLU A 280 4.04 -24.88 4.38
C GLU A 280 2.76 -25.72 4.39
N ASP A 281 2.44 -26.27 5.56
CA ASP A 281 1.31 -27.18 5.71
C ASP A 281 -0.01 -26.50 5.31
N ILE A 282 -0.70 -27.07 4.33
CA ILE A 282 -2.00 -26.57 3.88
C ILE A 282 -3.06 -27.14 4.82
N VAL A 283 -3.70 -26.28 5.61
CA VAL A 283 -4.79 -26.67 6.50
C VAL A 283 -6.13 -26.42 5.81
N ALA A 284 -6.83 -27.50 5.46
CA ALA A 284 -8.16 -27.47 4.86
C ALA A 284 -9.24 -27.79 5.91
N PHE A 285 -10.39 -27.13 5.83
CA PHE A 285 -11.46 -27.26 6.82
C PHE A 285 -12.72 -27.80 6.16
N PRO A 286 -13.54 -28.60 6.87
CA PRO A 286 -14.84 -29.00 6.34
C PRO A 286 -15.70 -27.76 6.05
N ALA A 287 -16.57 -27.84 5.05
CA ALA A 287 -17.50 -26.78 4.73
C ALA A 287 -18.71 -26.84 5.67
N SER A 288 -19.22 -25.66 6.05
CA SER A 288 -20.48 -25.56 6.79
C SER A 288 -21.20 -24.28 6.42
N ARG A 289 -22.52 -24.38 6.30
CA ARG A 289 -23.43 -23.24 6.13
C ARG A 289 -23.75 -22.56 7.46
N THR A 290 -23.65 -23.33 8.54
CA THR A 290 -24.00 -22.91 9.89
C THR A 290 -22.75 -22.76 10.75
N GLY A 291 -22.87 -22.02 11.84
CA GLY A 291 -21.81 -21.81 12.81
C GLY A 291 -21.92 -20.43 13.45
N PRO A 292 -20.95 -20.04 14.31
CA PRO A 292 -20.94 -18.72 14.94
C PRO A 292 -20.91 -17.60 13.89
N PRO A 293 -21.46 -16.41 14.17
CA PRO A 293 -21.37 -15.29 13.24
C PRO A 293 -19.90 -14.97 12.93
N LEU A 294 -19.63 -14.59 11.67
CA LEU A 294 -18.32 -14.06 11.30
C LEU A 294 -18.06 -12.76 12.06
N ARG A 295 -16.83 -12.55 12.51
CA ARG A 295 -16.45 -11.39 13.32
C ARG A 295 -15.77 -10.36 12.45
N LEU A 296 -16.23 -9.11 12.49
CA LEU A 296 -15.51 -7.99 11.89
C LEU A 296 -14.48 -7.47 12.90
N ALA A 297 -13.24 -7.92 12.70
CA ALA A 297 -12.12 -7.58 13.57
C ALA A 297 -11.65 -6.15 13.35
N ARG A 298 -11.66 -5.68 12.10
CA ARG A 298 -11.26 -4.31 11.76
C ARG A 298 -12.04 -3.78 10.59
N ARG A 299 -12.44 -2.52 10.69
CA ARG A 299 -12.97 -1.71 9.58
C ARG A 299 -12.10 -0.47 9.44
N LEU A 300 -11.24 -0.44 8.43
CA LEU A 300 -10.44 0.73 8.09
C LEU A 300 -11.14 1.49 6.98
N ALA A 301 -11.50 2.75 7.20
CA ALA A 301 -12.08 3.63 6.18
C ALA A 301 -11.18 4.85 5.95
N THR A 302 -10.80 5.07 4.70
CA THR A 302 -10.09 6.27 4.25
C THR A 302 -11.04 7.13 3.43
N ILE A 303 -11.37 8.31 3.93
CA ILE A 303 -12.30 9.26 3.33
C ILE A 303 -11.48 10.39 2.71
N SER A 304 -11.58 10.53 1.40
CA SER A 304 -10.92 11.60 0.66
C SER A 304 -11.63 12.95 0.81
N ALA A 305 -10.90 14.01 0.47
CA ALA A 305 -11.42 15.35 0.34
C ALA A 305 -12.51 15.39 -0.74
N ALA A 306 -13.41 16.37 -0.64
CA ALA A 306 -14.44 16.54 -1.65
C ALA A 306 -13.82 16.85 -3.01
N THR A 307 -14.26 16.12 -4.04
CA THR A 307 -13.96 16.39 -5.45
C THR A 307 -14.64 17.70 -5.89
N THR A 308 -14.38 18.13 -7.12
CA THR A 308 -14.94 19.37 -7.67
C THR A 308 -16.47 19.41 -7.74
N ASP A 309 -17.10 18.23 -7.90
CA ASP A 309 -18.55 18.04 -7.90
C ASP A 309 -19.13 17.87 -6.48
N GLY A 310 -18.27 17.86 -5.45
CA GLY A 310 -18.66 17.73 -4.05
C GLY A 310 -18.82 16.29 -3.55
N SER A 311 -18.65 15.29 -4.41
CA SER A 311 -18.62 13.89 -3.99
C SER A 311 -17.32 13.56 -3.24
N ARG A 312 -17.27 12.42 -2.57
CA ARG A 312 -16.07 11.95 -1.85
C ARG A 312 -15.81 10.49 -2.14
N GLU A 313 -14.57 10.16 -2.45
CA GLU A 313 -14.14 8.78 -2.56
C GLU A 313 -13.79 8.22 -1.18
N VAL A 314 -14.29 7.02 -0.90
CA VAL A 314 -14.00 6.27 0.32
C VAL A 314 -13.40 4.93 -0.07
N LEU A 315 -12.22 4.62 0.48
CA LEU A 315 -11.62 3.31 0.43
C LEU A 315 -11.85 2.61 1.77
N GLU A 316 -12.50 1.45 1.74
CA GLU A 316 -12.63 0.60 2.93
C GLU A 316 -11.85 -0.70 2.80
N ILE A 317 -11.23 -1.09 3.91
CA ILE A 317 -10.59 -2.39 4.10
C ILE A 317 -11.18 -3.03 5.35
N LEU A 318 -11.78 -4.21 5.18
CA LEU A 318 -12.38 -4.99 6.24
C LEU A 318 -11.53 -6.22 6.54
N GLU A 319 -11.41 -6.56 7.82
CA GLU A 319 -10.82 -7.82 8.29
C GLU A 319 -11.91 -8.69 8.90
N LEU A 320 -12.25 -9.78 8.20
CA LEU A 320 -13.28 -10.72 8.59
C LEU A 320 -12.67 -12.00 9.12
N GLU A 321 -13.03 -12.37 10.35
CA GLU A 321 -12.59 -13.60 10.99
C GLU A 321 -13.72 -14.62 11.04
N ASN A 322 -13.39 -15.88 10.79
CA ASN A 322 -14.27 -17.00 11.07
C ASN A 322 -13.87 -17.67 12.39
N PRO A 323 -14.61 -17.44 13.50
CA PRO A 323 -14.32 -18.07 14.78
C PRO A 323 -14.76 -19.53 14.86
N GLY A 324 -15.37 -20.07 13.80
CA GLY A 324 -15.82 -21.45 13.72
C GLY A 324 -14.69 -22.45 13.50
N GLN A 325 -15.09 -23.72 13.37
CA GLN A 325 -14.19 -24.86 13.12
C GLN A 325 -14.29 -25.39 11.68
N SER A 326 -15.14 -24.75 10.87
CA SER A 326 -15.48 -25.13 9.51
C SER A 326 -15.47 -23.88 8.64
N THR A 327 -15.13 -24.02 7.36
CA THR A 327 -15.24 -22.93 6.39
C THR A 327 -16.69 -22.53 6.23
N ARG A 328 -16.98 -21.25 6.45
CA ARG A 328 -18.32 -20.73 6.19
C ARG A 328 -18.52 -20.63 4.68
N ILE A 329 -19.57 -21.28 4.19
CA ILE A 329 -19.98 -21.25 2.79
C ILE A 329 -21.45 -20.83 2.65
N THR A 330 -21.86 -20.58 1.41
CA THR A 330 -23.26 -20.48 1.00
C THR A 330 -23.52 -21.45 -0.16
N ASP A 331 -24.74 -21.95 -0.30
CA ASP A 331 -25.12 -22.93 -1.32
C ASP A 331 -25.51 -22.29 -2.65
N ASP A 332 -25.79 -20.98 -2.67
CA ASP A 332 -26.37 -20.32 -3.84
C ASP A 332 -26.14 -18.81 -3.84
N THR A 333 -26.27 -18.22 -5.02
CA THR A 333 -26.27 -16.79 -5.36
C THR A 333 -27.29 -15.93 -4.61
N VAL A 334 -28.20 -16.54 -3.84
CA VAL A 334 -29.31 -15.87 -3.16
C VAL A 334 -28.85 -15.28 -1.82
N ALA A 335 -28.26 -16.09 -0.94
CA ALA A 335 -27.84 -15.68 0.40
C ALA A 335 -26.31 -15.52 0.45
N PRO A 336 -25.79 -14.38 0.93
CA PRO A 336 -24.37 -14.19 1.04
C PRO A 336 -23.78 -14.97 2.22
N THR A 337 -22.50 -15.33 2.12
CA THR A 337 -21.68 -15.82 3.24
C THR A 337 -21.54 -14.77 4.33
N TRP A 338 -21.42 -13.49 3.93
CA TRP A 338 -21.37 -12.35 4.84
C TRP A 338 -21.97 -11.11 4.17
N SER A 339 -22.57 -10.22 4.96
CA SER A 339 -23.01 -8.91 4.51
C SER A 339 -22.68 -7.82 5.51
N GLY A 340 -22.39 -6.62 5.04
CA GLY A 340 -22.26 -5.43 5.88
C GLY A 340 -22.77 -4.19 5.17
N ARG A 341 -23.35 -3.26 5.94
CA ARG A 341 -23.90 -2.02 5.41
C ARG A 341 -22.82 -0.97 5.09
N LEU A 342 -23.11 -0.17 4.07
CA LEU A 342 -22.40 1.05 3.73
C LEU A 342 -23.22 2.28 4.15
N PRO A 343 -22.61 3.47 4.24
CA PRO A 343 -23.34 4.70 4.47
C PRO A 343 -24.49 4.90 3.47
N GLU A 344 -25.55 5.58 3.92
CA GLU A 344 -26.65 5.97 3.03
C GLU A 344 -26.15 6.85 1.88
N HIS A 345 -26.83 6.79 0.73
CA HIS A 345 -26.46 7.53 -0.48
C HIS A 345 -25.07 7.14 -1.03
N THR A 346 -24.69 5.89 -0.86
CA THR A 346 -23.54 5.31 -1.55
C THR A 346 -23.79 5.28 -3.05
N GLY A 347 -22.85 5.84 -3.82
CA GLY A 347 -22.89 5.93 -5.27
C GLY A 347 -22.17 4.78 -5.95
N GLN A 348 -21.17 5.09 -6.77
CA GLN A 348 -20.36 4.06 -7.43
C GLN A 348 -19.69 3.18 -6.38
N PHE A 349 -19.66 1.87 -6.64
CA PHE A 349 -19.00 0.87 -5.81
C PHE A 349 -18.09 0.02 -6.70
N ARG A 350 -16.87 -0.25 -6.23
CA ARG A 350 -15.96 -1.18 -6.89
C ARG A 350 -15.27 -2.05 -5.85
N ALA A 351 -15.31 -3.36 -6.06
CA ALA A 351 -14.57 -4.28 -5.22
C ALA A 351 -13.08 -4.22 -5.57
N GLY A 352 -12.24 -4.07 -4.54
CA GLY A 352 -10.79 -4.07 -4.63
C GLY A 352 -10.21 -5.47 -4.50
N GLN A 353 -8.93 -5.61 -4.84
CA GLN A 353 -8.20 -6.87 -4.62
C GLN A 353 -7.92 -7.08 -3.12
N GLY A 354 -7.98 -8.33 -2.69
CA GLY A 354 -7.70 -8.76 -1.32
C GLY A 354 -7.69 -10.29 -1.26
N ASP A 355 -7.88 -10.85 -0.06
CA ASP A 355 -8.02 -12.30 0.10
C ASP A 355 -9.35 -12.82 -0.46
N VAL A 356 -10.33 -11.94 -0.62
CA VAL A 356 -11.62 -12.21 -1.27
C VAL A 356 -11.58 -11.65 -2.69
N SER A 357 -11.87 -12.50 -3.67
CA SER A 357 -11.92 -12.08 -5.08
C SER A 357 -12.99 -10.99 -5.30
N PRO A 358 -12.70 -9.93 -6.08
CA PRO A 358 -13.69 -8.91 -6.46
C PRO A 358 -14.96 -9.50 -7.07
N GLU A 359 -14.86 -10.60 -7.81
CA GLU A 359 -16.00 -11.27 -8.46
C GLU A 359 -16.97 -11.91 -7.46
N ALA A 360 -16.50 -12.21 -6.25
CA ALA A 360 -17.29 -12.76 -5.17
C ALA A 360 -17.95 -11.68 -4.29
N VAL A 361 -17.72 -10.40 -4.61
CA VAL A 361 -18.23 -9.25 -3.86
C VAL A 361 -19.28 -8.55 -4.71
N ARG A 362 -20.46 -8.33 -4.14
CA ARG A 362 -21.56 -7.61 -4.80
C ARG A 362 -22.04 -6.48 -3.92
N PHE A 363 -22.52 -5.41 -4.53
CA PHE A 363 -23.17 -4.31 -3.84
C PHE A 363 -24.65 -4.26 -4.22
N ARG A 364 -25.53 -4.23 -3.22
CA ARG A 364 -26.99 -4.19 -3.41
C ARG A 364 -27.66 -3.60 -2.17
N ASN A 365 -28.57 -2.64 -2.36
CA ASN A 365 -29.35 -1.99 -1.29
C ASN A 365 -28.46 -1.51 -0.12
N ASP A 366 -27.46 -0.67 -0.43
CA ASP A 366 -26.52 -0.11 0.55
C ASP A 366 -25.75 -1.17 1.37
N SER A 367 -25.63 -2.38 0.85
CA SER A 367 -24.94 -3.48 1.51
C SER A 367 -23.93 -4.14 0.59
N VAL A 368 -22.75 -4.40 1.14
CA VAL A 368 -21.74 -5.27 0.54
C VAL A 368 -22.07 -6.70 0.89
N LEU A 369 -22.05 -7.58 -0.11
CA LEU A 369 -22.42 -8.99 -0.02
C LEU A 369 -21.25 -9.84 -0.50
N ILE A 370 -20.81 -10.79 0.32
CA ILE A 370 -19.72 -11.72 -0.01
C ILE A 370 -20.30 -13.10 -0.28
N TYR A 371 -19.90 -13.71 -1.39
CA TYR A 371 -20.28 -15.06 -1.81
C TYR A 371 -19.08 -16.03 -1.83
N ALA A 372 -17.95 -15.63 -1.23
CA ALA A 372 -16.75 -16.44 -1.13
C ALA A 372 -16.73 -17.29 0.17
N PRO A 373 -16.13 -18.49 0.14
CA PRO A 373 -15.84 -19.27 1.34
C PRO A 373 -14.91 -18.51 2.30
N ILE A 374 -15.26 -18.45 3.58
CA ILE A 374 -14.43 -17.83 4.63
C ILE A 374 -13.92 -18.93 5.59
N PRO A 375 -12.67 -19.40 5.46
CA PRO A 375 -12.12 -20.45 6.32
C PRO A 375 -11.78 -19.91 7.72
N PRO A 376 -11.72 -20.76 8.76
CA PRO A 376 -11.09 -20.42 10.02
C PRO A 376 -9.59 -20.09 9.85
N GLY A 377 -9.05 -19.34 10.81
CA GLY A 377 -7.63 -18.94 10.81
C GLY A 377 -7.45 -17.42 10.74
N PRO A 378 -6.39 -16.93 10.08
CA PRO A 378 -6.14 -15.49 9.93
C PRO A 378 -7.33 -14.76 9.32
N ALA A 379 -7.54 -13.52 9.76
CA ALA A 379 -8.60 -12.67 9.22
C ALA A 379 -8.43 -12.51 7.71
N LYS A 380 -9.55 -12.60 6.98
CA LYS A 380 -9.61 -12.37 5.54
C LYS A 380 -9.79 -10.90 5.27
N GLN A 381 -8.88 -10.35 4.47
CA GLN A 381 -8.95 -8.97 4.04
C GLN A 381 -9.87 -8.82 2.82
N LEU A 382 -10.86 -7.94 2.95
CA LEU A 382 -11.71 -7.47 1.87
C LEU A 382 -11.44 -5.98 1.66
N SER A 383 -11.31 -5.54 0.40
CA SER A 383 -11.20 -4.12 0.07
C SER A 383 -12.25 -3.72 -0.96
N TYR A 384 -12.75 -2.49 -0.87
CA TYR A 384 -13.60 -1.89 -1.88
C TYR A 384 -13.58 -0.37 -1.76
N ASP A 385 -13.79 0.30 -2.89
CA ASP A 385 -14.01 1.74 -2.96
C ASP A 385 -15.48 2.06 -3.25
N TYR A 386 -15.93 3.18 -2.70
CA TYR A 386 -17.22 3.74 -3.06
C TYR A 386 -17.25 5.26 -2.98
N THR A 387 -18.25 5.87 -3.61
CA THR A 387 -18.43 7.33 -3.58
C THR A 387 -19.56 7.73 -2.66
N LEU A 388 -19.36 8.76 -1.83
CA LEU A 388 -20.43 9.44 -1.11
C LEU A 388 -20.96 10.62 -1.94
N ALA A 389 -22.29 10.75 -2.00
CA ALA A 389 -22.96 11.81 -2.76
C ALA A 389 -22.62 13.22 -2.26
N ALA A 390 -22.64 14.18 -3.18
CA ALA A 390 -22.41 15.59 -2.87
C ALA A 390 -23.52 16.18 -1.98
N GLY A 391 -23.15 17.12 -1.13
CA GLY A 391 -24.10 17.91 -0.31
C GLY A 391 -24.44 17.33 1.06
N ALA A 392 -23.99 16.12 1.39
CA ALA A 392 -24.09 15.58 2.74
C ALA A 392 -23.24 16.41 3.73
N ARG A 393 -23.87 16.91 4.79
CA ARG A 393 -23.17 17.62 5.88
C ARG A 393 -22.59 16.68 6.93
N ALA A 394 -23.09 15.46 6.96
CA ALA A 394 -22.58 14.37 7.78
C ALA A 394 -22.92 13.06 7.09
N PHE A 395 -22.16 12.02 7.39
CA PHE A 395 -22.49 10.66 7.01
C PHE A 395 -22.15 9.72 8.17
N ILE A 396 -22.84 8.59 8.22
CA ILE A 396 -22.72 7.60 9.28
C ILE A 396 -22.11 6.35 8.69
N VAL A 397 -20.99 5.92 9.26
CA VAL A 397 -20.46 4.57 9.01
C VAL A 397 -21.30 3.61 9.85
N PRO A 398 -22.11 2.73 9.23
CA PRO A 398 -23.06 1.90 9.96
C PRO A 398 -22.34 0.77 10.71
N ILE A 399 -22.69 0.57 11.98
CA ILE A 399 -22.28 -0.59 12.76
C ILE A 399 -23.48 -1.51 12.88
N ASP A 400 -23.70 -2.37 11.88
CA ASP A 400 -24.82 -3.32 11.81
C ASP A 400 -24.52 -4.67 12.47
N GLN A 401 -23.27 -4.87 12.88
CA GLN A 401 -22.78 -6.07 13.55
C GLN A 401 -21.66 -5.72 14.54
N PRO A 402 -21.36 -6.60 15.52
CA PRO A 402 -20.28 -6.34 16.48
C PRO A 402 -18.96 -6.11 15.74
N THR A 403 -18.33 -4.96 16.00
CA THR A 403 -17.11 -4.53 15.32
C THR A 403 -16.06 -4.26 16.38
N VAL A 404 -14.94 -5.00 16.33
CA VAL A 404 -13.90 -4.90 17.35
C VAL A 404 -13.20 -3.54 17.27
N GLU A 405 -12.97 -3.04 16.05
CA GLU A 405 -12.26 -1.80 15.84
C GLU A 405 -12.65 -1.14 14.51
N VAL A 406 -12.83 0.18 14.54
CA VAL A 406 -12.99 1.04 13.37
C VAL A 406 -11.84 2.03 13.35
N ASN A 407 -11.06 2.04 12.27
CA ASN A 407 -10.00 3.02 12.04
C ASN A 407 -10.44 3.96 10.92
N LEU A 408 -10.29 5.26 11.12
CA LEU A 408 -10.71 6.28 10.17
C LEU A 408 -9.52 7.17 9.81
N LEU A 409 -9.36 7.41 8.51
CA LEU A 409 -8.49 8.44 7.97
C LEU A 409 -9.38 9.43 7.20
N VAL A 410 -9.47 10.68 7.68
CA VAL A 410 -10.33 11.70 7.06
C VAL A 410 -9.45 12.82 6.50
N GLU A 411 -9.41 12.97 5.18
CA GLU A 411 -8.55 13.96 4.53
C GLU A 411 -9.01 15.41 4.79
N ASP A 412 -10.31 15.60 5.00
CA ASP A 412 -10.85 16.88 5.46
C ASP A 412 -10.58 17.03 6.96
N THR A 413 -9.40 17.55 7.30
CA THR A 413 -8.93 17.62 8.70
C THR A 413 -9.77 18.54 9.60
N ALA A 414 -10.73 19.29 9.03
CA ALA A 414 -11.69 20.10 9.78
C ALA A 414 -13.00 19.34 10.06
N ALA A 415 -13.16 18.11 9.58
CA ALA A 415 -14.28 17.25 9.91
C ALA A 415 -14.24 16.85 11.40
N VAL A 416 -15.42 16.69 11.98
CA VAL A 416 -15.60 16.25 13.37
C VAL A 416 -16.13 14.83 13.36
N VAL A 417 -15.34 13.91 13.92
CA VAL A 417 -15.72 12.50 14.08
C VAL A 417 -16.32 12.30 15.47
N ILE A 418 -17.44 11.59 15.53
CA ILE A 418 -18.17 11.27 16.76
C ILE A 418 -18.46 9.78 16.77
N ALA A 419 -17.90 9.09 17.76
CA ALA A 419 -18.14 7.67 17.99
C ALA A 419 -17.98 7.33 19.48
N PRO A 420 -18.58 6.22 19.96
CA PRO A 420 -18.23 5.66 21.26
C PRO A 420 -16.75 5.25 21.30
N LYS A 421 -16.09 5.47 22.45
CA LYS A 421 -14.69 5.06 22.69
C LYS A 421 -13.73 5.55 21.59
N LEU A 422 -13.88 6.81 21.18
CA LEU A 422 -13.08 7.43 20.14
C LEU A 422 -11.72 7.88 20.67
N GLU A 423 -10.66 7.41 20.05
CA GLU A 423 -9.28 7.87 20.19
C GLU A 423 -8.90 8.68 18.94
N SER A 424 -8.25 9.84 19.14
CA SER A 424 -7.72 10.68 18.06
C SER A 424 -6.21 10.64 18.07
N PHE A 425 -5.60 10.46 16.89
CA PHE A 425 -4.15 10.43 16.70
C PHE A 425 -3.61 11.68 16.00
N GLY A 426 -4.45 12.72 15.90
CA GLY A 426 -4.13 13.97 15.22
C GLY A 426 -4.06 13.82 13.71
N VAL A 427 -3.43 14.80 13.05
CA VAL A 427 -3.25 14.80 11.60
C VAL A 427 -1.97 14.05 11.25
N LYS A 428 -2.07 13.08 10.35
CA LYS A 428 -0.97 12.31 9.76
C LYS A 428 -0.81 12.70 8.29
N GLU A 429 0.43 12.74 7.83
CA GLU A 429 0.74 12.94 6.43
C GLU A 429 1.09 11.58 5.80
N ILE A 430 0.36 11.22 4.76
CA ILE A 430 0.46 9.94 4.06
C ILE A 430 0.50 10.27 2.57
N GLU A 431 1.61 9.94 1.90
CA GLU A 431 1.78 10.17 0.45
C GLU A 431 1.51 11.64 0.02
N GLY A 432 1.93 12.61 0.85
CA GLY A 432 1.73 14.04 0.58
C GLY A 432 0.30 14.54 0.80
N ARG A 433 -0.59 13.69 1.33
CA ARG A 433 -1.97 14.03 1.71
C ARG A 433 -2.11 14.03 3.22
N ARG A 434 -2.94 14.91 3.76
CA ARG A 434 -3.11 15.10 5.21
C ARG A 434 -4.42 14.49 5.66
N PHE A 435 -4.37 13.56 6.61
CA PHE A 435 -5.52 12.87 7.16
C PHE A 435 -5.61 13.05 8.66
N ALA A 436 -6.78 13.42 9.17
CA ALA A 436 -7.09 13.27 10.60
C ALA A 436 -7.34 11.78 10.87
N ALA A 437 -6.58 11.20 11.80
CA ALA A 437 -6.59 9.78 12.11
C ALA A 437 -7.34 9.50 13.41
N TYR A 438 -8.27 8.54 13.38
CA TYR A 438 -9.09 8.15 14.52
C TYR A 438 -9.20 6.64 14.64
N ARG A 439 -9.46 6.18 15.86
CA ARG A 439 -9.81 4.80 16.17
C ARG A 439 -11.02 4.79 17.09
N ALA A 440 -11.97 3.90 16.85
CA ALA A 440 -13.12 3.71 17.72
C ALA A 440 -13.36 2.22 17.93
N GLY A 441 -13.72 1.83 19.15
CA GLY A 441 -14.18 0.48 19.45
C GLY A 441 -13.70 -0.07 20.79
N PRO A 442 -14.18 -1.28 21.17
CA PRO A 442 -15.13 -2.11 20.44
C PRO A 442 -16.54 -1.52 20.41
N LEU A 443 -17.23 -1.69 19.28
CA LEU A 443 -18.55 -1.14 18.99
C LEU A 443 -19.63 -2.23 18.87
N ALA A 444 -20.80 -1.96 19.47
CA ALA A 444 -21.97 -2.82 19.42
C ALA A 444 -22.87 -2.49 18.21
N PRO A 445 -23.68 -3.45 17.71
CA PRO A 445 -24.65 -3.17 16.66
C PRO A 445 -25.59 -2.01 17.03
N GLY A 446 -25.77 -1.06 16.12
CA GLY A 446 -26.59 0.14 16.30
C GLY A 446 -25.82 1.36 16.83
N GLU A 447 -24.59 1.19 17.33
CA GLU A 447 -23.73 2.33 17.65
C GLU A 447 -23.34 3.09 16.38
N ARG A 448 -23.12 4.40 16.53
CA ARG A 448 -22.92 5.30 15.38
C ARG A 448 -21.51 5.83 15.36
N VAL A 449 -20.90 5.76 14.18
CA VAL A 449 -19.68 6.47 13.84
C VAL A 449 -20.07 7.56 12.85
N GLU A 450 -20.29 8.77 13.36
CA GLU A 450 -20.75 9.93 12.59
C GLU A 450 -19.56 10.81 12.21
N ILE A 451 -19.44 11.16 10.93
CA ILE A 451 -18.42 12.08 10.42
C ILE A 451 -19.14 13.34 9.95
N ARG A 452 -19.00 14.43 10.70
CA ARG A 452 -19.56 15.74 10.37
C ARG A 452 -18.57 16.55 9.57
N LEU A 453 -18.96 16.96 8.37
CA LEU A 453 -18.12 17.72 7.47
C LEU A 453 -18.25 19.22 7.73
N PRO A 454 -17.17 20.00 7.58
CA PRO A 454 -17.26 21.45 7.69
C PRO A 454 -18.19 22.01 6.60
N PRO A 455 -18.88 23.13 6.86
CA PRO A 455 -19.62 23.81 5.81
C PRO A 455 -18.67 24.13 4.64
N GLY A 456 -19.08 23.78 3.42
CA GLY A 456 -18.23 23.89 2.22
C GLY A 456 -17.61 25.28 2.10
N LYS A 457 -16.35 25.33 1.60
CA LYS A 457 -15.60 26.58 1.42
C LYS A 457 -16.48 27.61 0.69
N PHE A 458 -16.71 28.75 1.35
CA PHE A 458 -17.43 29.88 0.80
C PHE A 458 -16.79 30.29 -0.54
N ARG A 459 -17.47 30.03 -1.68
CA ARG A 459 -16.95 30.42 -3.00
C ARG A 459 -17.16 31.93 -3.18
N ALA A 460 -16.10 32.72 -3.19
CA ALA A 460 -16.18 34.17 -3.44
C ALA A 460 -16.87 34.51 -4.78
N GLN A 461 -16.85 33.59 -5.76
CA GLN A 461 -17.57 33.68 -7.02
C GLN A 461 -19.10 33.83 -6.84
N THR A 462 -19.67 33.31 -5.75
CA THR A 462 -21.09 33.49 -5.43
C THR A 462 -21.43 34.93 -5.01
N LEU A 463 -20.44 35.70 -4.54
CA LEU A 463 -20.58 37.13 -4.25
C LEU A 463 -20.34 38.03 -5.46
N LEU A 464 -19.66 37.54 -6.50
CA LEU A 464 -19.34 38.30 -7.71
C LEU A 464 -20.57 39.00 -8.33
N PRO A 465 -21.75 38.37 -8.52
CA PRO A 465 -22.92 39.09 -9.04
C PRO A 465 -23.41 40.19 -8.09
N TYR A 466 -23.30 40.00 -6.77
CA TYR A 466 -23.67 41.01 -5.78
C TYR A 466 -22.68 42.17 -5.73
N ILE A 467 -21.38 41.90 -5.85
CA ILE A 467 -20.33 42.92 -5.96
C ILE A 467 -20.49 43.71 -7.25
N ILE A 468 -20.77 43.04 -8.38
CA ILE A 468 -21.06 43.70 -9.65
C ILE A 468 -22.32 44.57 -9.54
N ALA A 469 -23.40 44.06 -8.90
CA ALA A 469 -24.61 44.83 -8.68
C ALA A 469 -24.38 46.06 -7.78
N LEU A 470 -23.56 45.92 -6.73
CA LEU A 470 -23.18 47.02 -5.84
C LEU A 470 -22.35 48.09 -6.57
N LEU A 471 -21.38 47.68 -7.39
CA LEU A 471 -20.57 48.59 -8.19
C LEU A 471 -21.41 49.30 -9.26
N ALA A 472 -22.29 48.56 -9.95
CA ALA A 472 -23.19 49.12 -10.94
C ALA A 472 -24.15 50.16 -10.32
N SER A 473 -24.74 49.86 -9.17
CA SER A 473 -25.60 50.79 -8.44
C SER A 473 -24.85 52.02 -7.93
N GLY A 474 -23.62 51.86 -7.44
CA GLY A 474 -22.73 52.97 -7.08
C GLY A 474 -22.41 53.87 -8.28
N MET A 475 -22.14 53.29 -9.44
CA MET A 475 -21.82 54.03 -10.67
C MET A 475 -23.04 54.79 -11.23
N VAL A 476 -24.23 54.18 -11.18
CA VAL A 476 -25.49 54.86 -11.51
C VAL A 476 -25.76 56.02 -10.54
N GLY A 477 -25.54 55.81 -9.23
CA GLY A 477 -25.66 56.87 -8.22
C GLY A 477 -24.70 58.04 -8.48
N ALA A 478 -23.44 57.75 -8.79
CA ALA A 478 -22.43 58.76 -9.13
C ALA A 478 -22.77 59.53 -10.41
N LEU A 479 -23.29 58.84 -11.44
CA LEU A 479 -23.73 59.46 -12.68
C LEU A 479 -24.92 60.39 -12.46
N VAL A 480 -25.93 59.96 -11.69
CA VAL A 480 -27.09 60.79 -11.32
C VAL A 480 -26.64 62.02 -10.52
N TRP A 481 -25.66 61.86 -9.62
CA TRP A 481 -25.11 62.96 -8.85
C TRP A 481 -24.32 63.96 -9.71
N ALA A 482 -23.51 63.45 -10.65
CA ALA A 482 -22.76 64.28 -11.59
C ALA A 482 -23.70 65.09 -12.52
N LEU A 483 -24.76 64.45 -13.02
CA LEU A 483 -25.78 65.11 -13.87
C LEU A 483 -26.60 66.16 -13.09
N LYS A 484 -26.72 66.04 -11.77
CA LYS A 484 -27.37 67.03 -10.91
C LYS A 484 -26.49 68.20 -10.51
N ARG A 485 -25.16 68.14 -10.73
CA ARG A 485 -24.25 69.27 -10.50
C ARG A 485 -24.28 70.21 -11.71
N LYS A 486 -24.97 71.35 -11.57
CA LYS A 486 -24.92 72.43 -12.57
C LYS A 486 -23.49 72.98 -12.70
N PRO A 487 -23.02 73.32 -13.92
CA PRO A 487 -21.71 73.90 -14.09
C PRO A 487 -21.66 75.30 -13.47
N VAL A 488 -20.66 75.53 -12.61
CA VAL A 488 -20.35 76.85 -12.07
C VAL A 488 -19.74 77.66 -13.23
N ARG A 489 -20.49 78.67 -13.72
CA ARG A 489 -19.95 79.70 -14.62
C ARG A 489 -19.01 80.59 -13.81
N GLY A 490 -17.76 80.72 -14.26
CA GLY A 490 -16.80 81.70 -13.76
C GLY A 490 -15.90 82.20 -14.89
N ALA A 491 -16.04 83.51 -15.15
CA ALA A 491 -15.24 84.44 -15.97
C ALA A 491 -15.05 84.11 -17.46
#